data_AF-A0A1D3TKY8-F1
#
_entry.id   AF-A0A1D3TKY8-F1
#
_cell.length_a   1.000
_cell.length_b   1.000
_cell.length_c   1.000
_cell.angle_alpha   90.00
_cell.angle_beta   90.00
_cell.angle_gamma   90.00
#
_symmetry.space_group_name_H-M   'P 1'
#
loop_
_entity.id
_entity.type
_entity.pdbx_description
1 polymer ?
#
loop_
_entity_poly.entity_id
_entity_poly.type
_entity_poly.pdbx_seq_one_letter_code
_entity_poly.pdbx_strand_id
1 'polypeptide(L)'
;MTVNTIVARKDYNDYKLCIQSNKNSSNAKEKCSSKLNKAIDTTTQIISRECIAHTEDLYKCFKHSFRLSFCDKEIIEKLQNCHSDVLKFITS
;
A
#
# COMPACT_ATOMS: atom_id res chain seq x y z
N MET A 1 9.31 6.20 15.44
CA MET A 1 8.86 7.34 14.61
C MET A 1 7.55 6.93 13.96
N THR A 2 6.51 7.75 14.07
CA THR A 2 5.23 7.48 13.42
C THR A 2 5.39 7.66 11.91
N VAL A 3 5.17 6.59 11.12
CA VAL A 3 5.21 6.68 9.66
C VAL A 3 3.96 7.43 9.18
N ASN A 4 4.19 8.45 8.36
CA ASN A 4 3.14 9.28 7.76
C ASN A 4 3.26 9.28 6.24
N THR A 5 2.25 9.83 5.57
CA THR A 5 2.16 9.82 4.10
C THR A 5 3.33 10.54 3.43
N ILE A 6 3.90 11.56 4.09
CA ILE A 6 5.07 12.29 3.58
C ILE A 6 6.31 11.38 3.57
N VAL A 7 6.53 10.61 4.64
CA VAL A 7 7.63 9.64 4.72
C VAL A 7 7.47 8.54 3.66
N ALA A 8 6.26 8.00 3.50
CA ALA A 8 6.00 6.97 2.49
C ALA A 8 6.23 7.49 1.05
N ARG A 9 5.76 8.70 0.74
CA ARG A 9 6.00 9.35 -0.56
C ARG A 9 7.49 9.61 -0.81
N LYS A 10 8.22 10.05 0.22
CA LYS A 10 9.67 10.22 0.14
C LYS A 10 10.36 8.87 -0.17
N ASP A 11 10.04 7.82 0.57
CA ASP A 11 10.69 6.51 0.41
C ASP A 11 10.38 5.90 -0.98
N TYR A 12 9.17 6.09 -1.51
CA TYR A 12 8.83 5.76 -2.91
C TYR A 12 9.67 6.56 -3.92
N ASN A 13 9.79 7.88 -3.72
CA ASN A 13 10.59 8.73 -4.60
C ASN A 13 12.09 8.37 -4.55
N ASP A 14 12.62 8.03 -3.38
CA ASP A 14 14.01 7.57 -3.23
C ASP A 14 14.24 6.27 -4.01
N TYR A 15 13.29 5.33 -3.98
CA TYR A 15 13.32 4.13 -4.81
C TYR A 15 13.29 4.47 -6.30
N LYS A 16 12.36 5.34 -6.73
CA LYS A 16 12.24 5.80 -8.12
C LYS A 16 13.53 6.44 -8.64
N LEU A 17 14.13 7.33 -7.86
CA LEU A 17 15.42 7.96 -8.18
C LEU A 17 16.54 6.93 -8.29
N CYS A 18 16.58 5.94 -7.38
CA CYS A 18 17.56 4.86 -7.45
C CYS A 18 17.47 4.08 -8.76
N ILE A 19 16.25 3.71 -9.18
CA ILE A 19 16.02 3.02 -10.45
C ILE A 19 16.45 3.88 -11.63
N GLN A 20 16.12 5.17 -11.61
CA GLN A 20 16.52 6.10 -12.68
C GLN A 20 18.05 6.26 -12.77
N SER A 21 18.75 6.40 -11.64
CA SER A 21 20.22 6.49 -11.60
C SER A 21 20.91 5.21 -12.06
N ASN A 22 20.24 4.05 -11.94
CA ASN A 22 20.77 2.75 -12.33
C ASN A 22 20.14 2.19 -13.63
N LYS A 23 19.48 3.01 -14.45
CA LYS A 23 18.74 2.54 -15.63
C LYS A 23 19.57 1.70 -16.63
N ASN A 24 20.88 1.94 -16.70
CA ASN A 24 21.80 1.24 -17.60
C ASN A 24 22.51 0.05 -16.91
N SER A 25 22.22 -0.21 -15.63
CA SER A 25 22.79 -1.31 -14.87
C SER A 25 21.98 -2.57 -15.11
N SER A 26 22.64 -3.69 -15.43
CA SER A 26 21.98 -5.00 -15.59
C SER A 26 21.29 -5.51 -14.30
N ASN A 27 21.68 -4.98 -13.14
CA ASN A 27 21.19 -5.36 -11.81
C ASN A 27 20.55 -4.19 -11.02
N ALA A 28 19.93 -3.22 -11.70
CA ALA A 28 19.31 -2.06 -11.05
C ALA A 28 18.31 -2.43 -9.93
N LYS A 29 17.53 -3.51 -10.14
CA LYS A 29 16.54 -3.99 -9.16
C LYS A 29 17.18 -4.45 -7.85
N GLU A 30 18.27 -5.21 -7.93
CA GLU A 30 19.03 -5.67 -6.76
C GLU A 30 19.67 -4.50 -6.02
N LYS A 31 20.30 -3.57 -6.73
CA LYS A 31 20.91 -2.36 -6.15
C LYS A 31 19.90 -1.49 -5.40
N CYS A 32 18.66 -1.43 -5.89
CA CYS A 32 17.60 -0.62 -5.29
C CYS A 32 16.66 -1.41 -4.38
N SER A 33 16.92 -2.69 -4.11
CA SER A 33 16.06 -3.58 -3.32
C SER A 33 15.79 -3.08 -1.90
N SER A 34 16.81 -2.56 -1.22
CA SER A 34 16.66 -1.98 0.12
C SER A 34 15.68 -0.78 0.13
N LYS A 35 15.75 0.08 -0.89
CA LYS A 35 14.83 1.23 -1.02
C LYS A 35 13.42 0.77 -1.40
N LEU A 36 13.31 -0.26 -2.24
CA LEU A 36 12.04 -0.90 -2.56
C LEU A 36 11.37 -1.44 -1.29
N ASN A 37 12.09 -2.24 -0.50
CA ASN A 37 11.56 -2.82 0.74
C ASN A 37 11.09 -1.71 1.70
N LYS A 38 11.88 -0.65 1.85
CA LYS A 38 11.50 0.49 2.68
C LYS A 38 10.24 1.21 2.18
N ALA A 39 10.11 1.40 0.87
CA ALA A 39 8.91 1.97 0.26
C ALA A 39 7.68 1.05 0.47
N ILE A 40 7.84 -0.27 0.35
CA ILE A 40 6.79 -1.26 0.63
C ILE A 40 6.38 -1.21 2.10
N ASP A 41 7.35 -1.25 3.03
CA ASP A 41 7.08 -1.28 4.47
C ASP A 41 6.31 -0.04 4.92
N THR A 42 6.77 1.15 4.50
CA THR A 42 6.12 2.40 4.87
C THR A 42 4.74 2.55 4.22
N THR A 43 4.60 2.18 2.95
CA THR A 43 3.29 2.19 2.26
C THR A 43 2.31 1.22 2.93
N THR A 44 2.76 0.02 3.29
CA THR A 44 1.93 -0.99 3.95
C THR A 44 1.46 -0.49 5.30
N GLN A 45 2.30 0.18 6.09
CA GLN A 45 1.89 0.79 7.35
C GLN A 45 0.81 1.86 7.18
N ILE A 46 0.88 2.66 6.11
CA ILE A 46 -0.17 3.64 5.79
C ILE A 46 -1.46 2.91 5.41
N ILE A 47 -1.40 1.93 4.50
CA ILE A 47 -2.58 1.14 4.10
C ILE A 47 -3.23 0.49 5.33
N SER A 48 -2.44 -0.16 6.19
CA SER A 48 -2.95 -0.80 7.40
C SER A 48 -3.59 0.17 8.37
N ARG A 49 -3.17 1.44 8.41
CA ARG A 49 -3.80 2.45 9.27
C ARG A 49 -5.07 3.02 8.66
N GLU A 50 -5.02 3.41 7.39
CA GLU A 50 -6.13 4.11 6.73
C GLU A 50 -7.26 3.15 6.33
N CYS A 51 -6.94 1.90 5.97
CA CYS A 51 -7.90 0.93 5.43
C CYS A 51 -8.32 -0.16 6.44
N ILE A 52 -7.98 -0.01 7.72
CA ILE A 52 -8.28 -1.01 8.75
C ILE A 52 -9.78 -1.28 8.89
N ALA A 53 -10.61 -0.24 8.86
CA ALA A 53 -12.06 -0.36 9.02
C ALA A 53 -12.67 -1.24 7.92
N HIS A 54 -12.28 -1.01 6.66
CA HIS A 54 -12.72 -1.82 5.52
C HIS A 54 -12.20 -3.26 5.59
N THR A 55 -10.98 -3.43 6.12
CA THR A 55 -10.39 -4.77 6.34
C THR A 55 -11.17 -5.54 7.41
N GLU A 56 -11.55 -4.89 8.50
CA GLU A 56 -12.36 -5.49 9.56
C GLU A 56 -13.75 -5.88 9.07
N ASP A 57 -14.38 -5.06 8.23
CA ASP A 57 -15.69 -5.38 7.67
C ASP A 57 -15.63 -6.57 6.71
N LEU A 58 -14.60 -6.63 5.86
CA LEU A 58 -14.36 -7.82 5.03
C LEU A 58 -14.08 -9.06 5.89
N TYR A 59 -13.32 -8.93 6.97
CA TYR A 59 -13.02 -10.03 7.88
C TYR A 59 -14.28 -10.51 8.61
N LYS A 60 -15.15 -9.61 9.09
CA LYS A 60 -16.45 -9.98 9.66
C LYS A 60 -17.28 -10.75 8.64
N CYS A 61 -17.34 -10.29 7.40
CA CYS A 61 -18.05 -11.00 6.34
C CYS A 61 -17.47 -12.39 6.08
N PHE A 62 -16.16 -12.50 5.95
CA PHE A 62 -15.48 -13.79 5.80
C PHE A 62 -15.79 -14.75 6.95
N LYS A 63 -15.70 -14.28 8.21
CA LYS A 63 -16.01 -15.08 9.41
C LYS A 63 -17.44 -15.62 9.43
N HIS A 64 -18.38 -14.89 8.82
CA HIS A 64 -19.78 -15.28 8.71
C HIS A 64 -20.14 -15.87 7.33
N SER A 65 -19.14 -16.32 6.56
CA SER A 65 -19.32 -16.89 5.21
C SER A 65 -20.15 -16.01 4.28
N PHE A 66 -19.99 -14.69 4.41
CA PHE A 66 -20.70 -13.65 3.65
C PHE A 66 -22.23 -13.68 3.81
N ARG A 67 -22.75 -14.20 4.93
CA ARG A 67 -24.19 -14.31 5.19
C ARG A 67 -24.82 -13.11 5.89
N LEU A 68 -24.02 -12.15 6.37
CA LEU A 68 -24.57 -10.95 7.02
C LEU A 68 -25.20 -10.04 5.95
N SER A 69 -26.27 -9.33 6.32
CA SER A 69 -27.04 -8.50 5.38
C SER A 69 -26.23 -7.37 4.76
N PHE A 70 -25.18 -6.90 5.43
CA PHE A 70 -24.29 -5.86 4.91
C PHE A 70 -23.14 -6.42 4.04
N CYS A 71 -22.98 -7.74 3.94
CA CYS A 71 -21.93 -8.38 3.15
C CYS A 71 -22.29 -8.40 1.66
N ASP A 72 -22.24 -7.25 1.03
CA ASP A 72 -22.44 -7.08 -0.41
C ASP A 72 -21.11 -6.91 -1.16
N LYS A 73 -21.21 -6.68 -2.47
CA LYS A 73 -20.05 -6.44 -3.34
C LYS A 73 -19.31 -5.15 -2.99
N GLU A 74 -19.96 -4.19 -2.36
CA GLU A 74 -19.37 -2.89 -2.05
C GLU A 74 -18.27 -3.01 -1.00
N ILE A 75 -18.28 -4.03 -0.14
CA ILE A 75 -17.22 -4.22 0.88
C ILE A 75 -15.85 -4.38 0.23
N ILE A 76 -15.77 -5.21 -0.80
CA ILE A 76 -14.52 -5.44 -1.53
C ILE A 76 -14.11 -4.18 -2.27
N GLU A 77 -15.08 -3.49 -2.90
CA GLU A 77 -14.84 -2.23 -3.62
C GLU A 77 -14.34 -1.13 -2.67
N LYS A 78 -14.91 -0.99 -1.48
CA LYS A 78 -14.48 -0.02 -0.45
C LYS A 78 -13.03 -0.27 -0.04
N LEU A 79 -12.64 -1.52 0.20
CA LEU A 79 -11.25 -1.87 0.52
C LEU A 79 -10.30 -1.58 -0.65
N GLN A 80 -10.68 -1.97 -1.87
CA GLN A 80 -9.88 -1.71 -3.08
C GLN A 80 -9.70 -0.21 -3.35
N ASN A 81 -10.76 0.57 -3.20
CA ASN A 81 -10.73 2.02 -3.37
C ASN A 81 -9.81 2.67 -2.33
N CYS A 82 -9.88 2.25 -1.06
CA CYS A 82 -8.97 2.74 -0.03
C CYS A 82 -7.50 2.46 -0.37
N HIS A 83 -7.17 1.23 -0.79
CA HIS A 83 -5.81 0.91 -1.25
C HIS A 83 -5.39 1.77 -2.44
N SER A 84 -6.26 1.94 -3.42
CA SER A 84 -6.02 2.74 -4.62
C SER A 84 -5.75 4.20 -4.29
N ASP A 85 -6.53 4.79 -3.38
CA ASP A 85 -6.38 6.18 -3.00
C ASP A 85 -5.08 6.41 -2.22
N VAL A 86 -4.76 5.54 -1.26
CA VAL A 86 -3.46 5.58 -0.55
C VAL A 86 -2.29 5.47 -1.54
N LEU A 87 -2.36 4.54 -2.50
CA LEU A 87 -1.32 4.38 -3.52
C LEU A 87 -1.21 5.62 -4.41
N LYS A 88 -2.32 6.23 -4.84
CA LYS A 88 -2.29 7.49 -5.59
C LYS A 88 -1.61 8.60 -4.79
N PHE A 89 -1.91 8.75 -3.51
CA PHE A 89 -1.27 9.76 -2.65
C PHE A 89 0.24 9.57 -2.52
N ILE A 90 0.72 8.33 -2.48
CA ILE A 90 2.14 8.00 -2.32
C ILE A 90 2.91 8.08 -3.65
N THR A 91 2.26 7.72 -4.76
CA THR A 91 2.93 7.57 -6.07
C THR A 91 2.77 8.76 -7.01
N SER A 92 1.85 9.69 -6.72
CA SER A 92 1.75 11.00 -7.40
C SER A 92 2.97 11.88 -7.11
#